data_AF-A0A285P1P6-F1
#
_entry.id   AF-A0A285P1P6-F1
#
_cell.length_a   1.000
_cell.length_b   1.000
_cell.length_c   1.000
_cell.angle_alpha   90.00
_cell.angle_beta   90.00
_cell.angle_gamma   90.00
#
_symmetry.space_group_name_H-M   'P 1'
#
loop_
_entity.id
_entity.type
_entity.pdbx_description
1 polymer ?
#
loop_
_entity_poly.entity_id
_entity_poly.type
_entity_poly.pdbx_seq_one_letter_code
_entity_poly.pdbx_strand_id
1 'polypeptide(L)'
;MDIEREQKIEIGVSVGGLAVVIGAMMAVGASYSADGGLTAQGGQLLVGTIVGFILLMAVTGYLLATKVTANEDNDDETPELA
;
A
#
# COMPACT_ATOMS: atom_id res chain seq x y z
N MET A 1 3.71 -24.05 -9.86
CA MET A 1 3.89 -23.04 -8.81
C MET A 1 2.51 -22.70 -8.31
N ASP A 2 2.11 -23.29 -7.19
CA ASP A 2 0.87 -22.94 -6.52
C ASP A 2 1.13 -21.64 -5.76
N ILE A 3 0.47 -20.57 -6.19
CA ILE A 3 0.63 -19.28 -5.52
C ILE A 3 -0.05 -19.40 -4.14
N GLU A 4 0.76 -19.39 -3.09
CA GLU A 4 0.32 -19.42 -1.70
C GLU A 4 -0.48 -18.16 -1.36
N ARG A 5 -1.44 -18.26 -0.43
CA ARG A 5 -2.35 -17.15 -0.09
C ARG A 5 -1.59 -15.89 0.36
N GLU A 6 -0.48 -16.09 1.07
CA GLU A 6 0.41 -15.03 1.53
C GLU A 6 1.05 -14.28 0.34
N GLN A 7 1.62 -15.03 -0.61
CA GLN A 7 2.25 -14.49 -1.80
C GLN A 7 1.26 -13.69 -2.69
N LYS A 8 -0.03 -14.08 -2.73
CA LYS A 8 -1.07 -13.31 -3.44
C LYS A 8 -1.31 -11.94 -2.82
N ILE A 9 -1.30 -11.85 -1.49
CA ILE A 9 -1.55 -10.60 -0.78
C ILE A 9 -0.38 -9.65 -1.01
N GLU A 10 0.85 -10.13 -0.91
CA GLU A 10 2.05 -9.32 -1.15
C GLU A 10 2.07 -8.71 -2.56
N ILE A 11 1.80 -9.53 -3.58
CA ILE A 11 1.69 -9.09 -4.97
C ILE A 11 0.55 -8.07 -5.10
N GLY A 12 -0.61 -8.35 -4.49
CA GLY A 12 -1.77 -7.48 -4.52
C GLY A 12 -1.51 -6.11 -3.90
N VAL A 13 -0.83 -6.06 -2.75
CA VAL A 13 -0.48 -4.81 -2.07
C VAL A 13 0.54 -4.02 -2.86
N SER A 14 1.54 -4.70 -3.44
CA SER A 14 2.59 -4.03 -4.23
C SER A 14 2.01 -3.40 -5.50
N VAL A 15 1.25 -4.17 -6.29
CA VAL A 15 0.63 -3.69 -7.53
C VAL A 15 -0.44 -2.64 -7.24
N GLY A 16 -1.29 -2.88 -6.24
CA GLY A 16 -2.34 -1.95 -5.83
C GLY A 16 -1.76 -0.63 -5.32
N GLY A 17 -0.72 -0.70 -4.51
CA GLY A 17 0.01 0.46 -4.01
C GLY A 17 0.58 1.34 -5.11
N LEU A 18 1.26 0.69 -6.06
CA LEU A 18 1.82 1.39 -7.22
C LEU A 18 0.71 2.06 -8.05
N ALA A 19 -0.40 1.36 -8.31
CA ALA A 19 -1.53 1.91 -9.04
C ALA A 19 -2.15 3.13 -8.33
N VAL A 20 -2.27 3.07 -7.00
CA VAL A 20 -2.80 4.19 -6.19
C VAL A 20 -1.92 5.43 -6.31
N VAL A 21 -0.60 5.31 -6.13
CA VAL A 21 0.27 6.49 -6.17
C VAL A 21 0.35 7.08 -7.57
N ILE A 22 0.44 6.24 -8.61
CA ILE A 22 0.44 6.70 -10.01
C ILE A 22 -0.88 7.41 -10.31
N GLY A 23 -2.02 6.81 -9.97
CA GLY A 23 -3.33 7.40 -10.19
C GLY A 23 -3.49 8.76 -9.48
N ALA A 24 -3.03 8.87 -8.24
CA ALA A 24 -3.07 10.11 -7.49
C ALA A 24 -2.17 11.20 -8.11
N MET A 25 -0.95 10.84 -8.52
CA MET A 25 -0.05 11.77 -9.22
C MET A 25 -0.62 12.23 -10.56
N MET A 26 -1.23 11.32 -11.33
CA MET A 26 -1.93 11.65 -12.57
C MET A 26 -3.10 12.59 -12.32
N ALA A 27 -3.89 12.36 -11.28
CA ALA A 27 -5.02 13.23 -10.92
C ALA A 27 -4.55 14.65 -10.55
N VAL A 28 -3.47 14.77 -9.77
CA VAL A 28 -2.87 16.07 -9.43
C VAL A 28 -2.33 16.75 -10.69
N GLY A 29 -1.58 16.04 -11.52
CA GLY A 29 -1.05 16.56 -12.78
C GLY A 29 -2.14 17.04 -13.72
N ALA A 30 -3.22 16.27 -13.88
CA ALA A 30 -4.34 16.64 -14.75
C ALA A 30 -5.13 17.85 -14.24
N SER A 31 -5.21 18.04 -12.92
CA SER A 31 -6.04 19.10 -12.31
C SER A 31 -5.28 20.41 -12.06
N TYR A 32 -3.95 20.35 -11.92
CA TYR A 32 -3.13 21.49 -11.48
C TYR A 32 -1.95 21.80 -12.41
N SER A 33 -2.04 21.39 -13.68
CA SER A 33 -1.09 21.75 -14.73
C SER A 33 -1.45 23.08 -15.39
N ALA A 34 -0.44 23.93 -15.62
CA ALA A 34 -0.53 25.17 -16.39
C ALA A 34 0.76 25.35 -17.19
N ASP A 35 0.65 25.82 -18.45
CA ASP A 35 1.78 26.13 -19.33
C ASP A 35 2.82 25.00 -19.48
N GLY A 36 2.36 23.74 -19.44
CA GLY A 36 3.22 22.55 -19.58
C GLY A 36 3.98 22.15 -18.31
N GLY A 37 3.71 22.79 -17.17
CA GLY A 37 4.28 22.46 -15.87
C GLY A 37 3.23 22.40 -14.76
N LEU A 38 3.66 22.05 -13.55
CA LEU A 38 2.79 22.13 -12.38
C LEU A 38 2.72 23.58 -11.89
N THR A 39 1.51 24.04 -11.57
CA THR A 39 1.33 25.27 -10.79
C THR A 39 2.00 25.14 -9.43
N ALA A 40 2.32 26.26 -8.77
CA ALA A 40 2.90 26.23 -7.42
C ALA A 40 2.03 25.42 -6.43
N GLN A 41 0.70 25.55 -6.54
CA GLN A 41 -0.25 24.77 -5.76
C GLN A 41 -0.23 23.28 -6.13
N GLY A 42 -0.17 22.95 -7.43
CA GLY A 42 -0.04 21.58 -7.91
C GLY A 42 1.22 20.88 -7.40
N GLY A 43 2.35 21.58 -7.36
CA GLY A 43 3.59 21.08 -6.79
C GLY A 43 3.47 20.76 -5.30
N GLN A 44 2.87 21.67 -4.51
CA GLN A 44 2.64 21.43 -3.08
C GLN A 44 1.69 20.24 -2.84
N LEU A 45 0.62 20.13 -3.63
CA LEU A 45 -0.31 19.00 -3.56
C LEU A 45 0.37 17.69 -3.94
N LEU A 46 1.24 17.68 -4.96
CA LEU A 46 2.00 16.50 -5.35
C LEU A 46 2.91 16.01 -4.22
N VAL A 47 3.62 16.92 -3.54
CA VAL A 47 4.42 16.58 -2.35
C VAL A 47 3.52 16.02 -1.25
N GLY A 48 2.37 16.65 -0.99
CA GLY A 48 1.38 16.15 -0.03
C GLY A 48 0.88 14.74 -0.37
N THR A 49 0.63 14.46 -1.65
CA THR A 49 0.24 13.13 -2.14
C THR A 49 1.34 12.10 -1.88
N ILE A 50 2.60 12.44 -2.14
CA ILE A 50 3.74 11.53 -1.88
C ILE A 50 3.83 11.22 -0.38
N VAL A 51 3.80 12.25 0.47
CA VAL A 51 3.83 12.07 1.93
C VAL A 51 2.64 11.23 2.41
N GLY A 52 1.43 11.52 1.92
CA GLY A 52 0.24 10.75 2.23
C GLY A 52 0.35 9.28 1.79
N PHE A 53 0.93 9.02 0.62
CA PHE A 53 1.16 7.66 0.13
C PHE A 53 2.16 6.90 0.99
N ILE A 54 3.24 7.54 1.43
CA ILE A 54 4.22 6.94 2.37
C ILE A 54 3.52 6.55 3.68
N LEU A 55 2.69 7.44 4.24
CA LEU A 55 1.93 7.15 5.45
C LEU A 55 0.93 6.01 5.24
N LEU A 56 0.23 5.99 4.11
CA LEU A 56 -0.67 4.91 3.73
C LEU A 56 0.07 3.57 3.67
N MET A 57 1.26 3.55 3.07
CA MET A 57 2.08 2.34 2.99
C MET A 57 2.63 1.90 4.34
N ALA A 58 3.03 2.84 5.19
CA ALA A 58 3.44 2.53 6.55
C ALA A 58 2.30 1.88 7.35
N VAL A 59 1.08 2.43 7.26
CA VAL A 59 -0.11 1.85 7.89
C VAL A 59 -0.45 0.48 7.30
N THR A 60 -0.40 0.35 5.97
CA THR A 60 -0.70 -0.92 5.28
C THR A 60 0.27 -2.01 5.71
N GLY A 61 1.58 -1.71 5.76
CA GLY A 61 2.61 -2.63 6.22
C GLY A 61 2.41 -3.02 7.69
N TYR A 62 2.09 -2.06 8.57
CA TYR A 62 1.80 -2.32 9.97
C TYR A 62 0.58 -3.24 10.16
N LEU A 63 -0.50 -3.01 9.40
CA LEU A 63 -1.70 -3.83 9.45
C LEU A 63 -1.46 -5.24 8.95
N LEU A 64 -0.66 -5.40 7.87
CA LEU A 64 -0.27 -6.71 7.36
C LEU A 64 0.55 -7.47 8.41
N ALA A 65 1.55 -6.83 9.00
CA ALA A 65 2.36 -7.43 10.05
C ALA A 65 1.50 -7.94 11.22
N THR A 66 0.56 -7.11 11.70
CA THR A 66 -0.33 -7.50 12.81
C THR A 66 -1.22 -8.70 12.45
N LYS A 67 -1.74 -8.74 11.22
CA LYS A 67 -2.61 -9.84 10.78
C LYS A 67 -1.86 -11.12 10.48
N VAL A 68 -0.63 -11.05 9.96
CA VAL A 68 0.20 -12.24 9.74
C VAL A 68 0.50 -12.90 11.08
N THR A 69 1.00 -12.13 12.06
CA THR A 69 1.32 -12.64 13.40
C THR A 69 0.09 -13.24 14.13
N ALA A 70 -1.10 -12.65 13.96
CA ALA A 70 -2.31 -13.19 14.59
C ALA A 70 -2.80 -14.54 14.02
N ASN A 71 -2.41 -14.91 12.80
CA ASN A 71 -2.78 -16.21 12.22
C ASN A 71 -1.82 -17.33 12.63
N GLU A 72 -0.57 -17.02 12.99
CA GLU A 72 0.43 -18.01 13.44
C GLU A 72 0.09 -18.59 14.83
N ASP A 73 -0.59 -17.83 15.70
CA ASP A 73 -0.94 -18.27 17.06
C ASP A 73 -2.13 -19.26 17.13
N ASN A 74 -2.80 -19.57 16.01
CA ASN A 74 -4.02 -20.40 16.00
C ASN A 74 -3.83 -21.84 15.52
N ASP A 75 -2.61 -22.25 15.15
CA ASP A 75 -2.33 -23.58 14.58
C ASP A 75 -1.64 -24.56 15.56
N ASP A 76 -1.31 -24.14 16.78
CA ASP A 76 -0.49 -24.90 17.75
C ASP A 76 -1.27 -25.45 18.97
N GLU A 77 -2.57 -25.72 18.84
CA GLU A 77 -3.33 -26.54 19.81
C GLU A 77 -3.78 -27.86 19.19
N THR A 78 -2.83 -28.66 18.70
CA THR A 78 -3.02 -30.12 18.77
C THR A 78 -2.42 -30.58 20.09
N PRO A 79 -3.22 -30.94 21.11
CA PRO A 79 -2.66 -31.64 22.27
C PRO A 79 -2.07 -32.96 21.78
N GLU A 80 -0.74 -33.00 21.68
CA GLU A 80 0.03 -34.22 21.53
C GLU A 80 -0.21 -35.07 22.79
N LEU A 81 -1.05 -36.08 22.61
CA LEU A 81 -1.28 -37.31 23.38
C LEU A 81 -0.71 -37.42 24.81
N ALA A 82 -1.59 -37.76 25.75
CA ALA A 82 -1.33 -38.76 26.78
C ALA A 82 -2.57 -39.64 26.98
#